data_AF-A0A6H1ZU91-F1
#
_entry.id   AF-A0A6H1ZU91-F1
#
_cell.length_a   1.000
_cell.length_b   1.000
_cell.length_c   1.000
_cell.angle_alpha   90.00
_cell.angle_beta   90.00
_cell.angle_gamma   90.00
#
_symmetry.space_group_name_H-M   'P 1'
#
loop_
_entity.id
_entity.type
_entity.pdbx_description
1 polymer ?
#
loop_
_entity_poly.entity_id
_entity_poly.type
_entity_poly.pdbx_seq_one_letter_code
_entity_poly.pdbx_strand_id
1 'polypeptide(L)'
;MAQVSSITNAKWSPGKTAGVIRLISDTAVNDPHKSLEVPAGYVWDVQHAYCVYAADATVGNRQVVLQVRDDLDTVIAVFPAAAVQTASTTEYYTWGSTHDLTETVAGYHHLPLIPKIIPEGYDLWFYDSASIAAGDDTTVYALVIEYPA
;
A
#
# COMPACT_ATOMS: atom_id res chain seq x y z
N MET A 1 4.91 13.19 7.16
CA MET A 1 6.18 13.50 6.48
C MET A 1 6.84 12.17 6.15
N ALA A 2 6.84 11.76 4.88
CA ALA A 2 7.38 10.46 4.47
C ALA A 2 8.92 10.44 4.62
N GLN A 3 9.46 9.40 5.25
CA GLN A 3 10.91 9.23 5.43
C GLN A 3 11.44 8.19 4.44
N VAL A 4 12.45 8.54 3.65
CA VAL A 4 12.99 7.70 2.57
C VAL A 4 14.41 7.24 2.88
N SER A 5 14.63 5.93 3.04
CA SER A 5 15.95 5.30 3.03
C SER A 5 16.23 4.74 1.63
N SER A 6 17.45 4.91 1.08
CA SER A 6 17.74 4.55 -0.32
C SER A 6 18.98 3.65 -0.49
N ILE A 7 18.88 2.65 -1.37
CA ILE A 7 19.97 1.76 -1.80
C ILE A 7 19.91 1.65 -3.34
N THR A 8 21.01 1.88 -4.05
CA THR A 8 21.04 1.83 -5.53
C THR A 8 21.21 0.39 -6.04
N ASN A 9 20.39 -0.03 -7.01
CA ASN A 9 20.47 -1.33 -7.69
C ASN A 9 20.65 -1.13 -9.21
N ALA A 10 21.84 -1.46 -9.71
CA ALA A 10 22.21 -1.25 -11.12
C ALA A 10 21.69 -2.29 -12.11
N LYS A 11 20.95 -3.33 -11.68
CA LYS A 11 20.72 -4.53 -12.51
C LYS A 11 19.33 -4.75 -13.08
N TRP A 12 18.39 -3.85 -12.87
CA TRP A 12 17.08 -3.97 -13.49
C TRP A 12 16.63 -2.59 -13.92
N SER A 13 16.54 -2.32 -15.22
CA SER A 13 15.75 -1.21 -15.74
C SER A 13 15.35 -1.47 -17.19
N PRO A 14 14.14 -1.06 -17.58
CA PRO A 14 13.86 -0.70 -18.96
C PRO A 14 14.77 0.50 -19.30
N GLY A 15 15.85 0.27 -20.05
CA GLY A 15 16.71 1.37 -20.51
C GLY A 15 17.89 1.78 -19.61
N LYS A 16 18.68 0.82 -19.12
CA LYS A 16 20.08 1.01 -18.61
C LYS A 16 20.31 2.00 -17.45
N THR A 17 19.29 2.59 -16.83
CA THR A 17 19.46 3.42 -15.63
C THR A 17 19.32 2.57 -14.36
N ALA A 18 20.19 2.75 -13.38
CA ALA A 18 20.07 2.01 -12.11
C ALA A 18 18.82 2.45 -11.35
N GLY A 19 18.00 1.51 -10.89
CA GLY A 19 16.89 1.81 -9.99
C GLY A 19 17.38 2.06 -8.56
N VAL A 20 16.60 2.78 -7.77
CA VAL A 20 16.89 3.05 -6.36
C VAL A 20 15.83 2.36 -5.50
N ILE A 21 16.24 1.38 -4.72
CA ILE A 21 15.38 0.76 -3.71
C ILE A 21 15.07 1.82 -2.65
N ARG A 22 13.78 2.05 -2.39
CA ARG A 22 13.28 2.99 -1.40
C ARG A 22 12.20 2.37 -0.54
N LEU A 23 12.23 2.75 0.74
CA LEU A 23 11.07 2.62 1.62
C LEU A 23 10.30 3.94 1.59
N ILE A 24 9.03 3.88 1.23
CA ILE A 24 8.08 4.99 1.30
C ILE A 24 7.09 4.69 2.42
N SER A 25 6.69 5.69 3.20
CA SER A 25 5.74 5.48 4.28
C SER A 25 4.89 6.71 4.57
N ASP A 26 3.68 6.46 5.07
CA ASP A 26 2.85 7.45 5.74
C ASP A 26 2.36 6.88 7.07
N THR A 27 2.67 7.60 8.13
CA THR A 27 2.40 7.24 9.53
C THR A 27 1.65 8.36 10.26
N ALA A 28 1.04 9.30 9.53
CA ALA A 28 0.26 10.35 10.17
C ALA A 28 -1.00 9.75 10.81
N VAL A 29 -1.24 10.10 12.08
CA VAL A 29 -2.29 9.51 12.92
C VAL A 29 -3.67 10.09 12.64
N ASN A 30 -4.71 9.34 13.06
CA ASN A 30 -6.14 9.68 12.93
C ASN A 30 -6.57 9.84 11.48
N ASP A 31 -6.05 8.98 10.62
CA ASP A 31 -6.33 9.00 9.20
C ASP A 31 -6.58 7.58 8.70
N PRO A 32 -7.85 7.22 8.41
CA PRO A 32 -8.22 5.86 8.03
C PRO A 32 -7.85 5.53 6.58
N HIS A 33 -7.31 6.49 5.83
CA HIS A 33 -7.00 6.36 4.42
C HIS A 33 -5.62 6.93 4.13
N LYS A 34 -4.81 6.24 3.33
CA LYS A 34 -3.45 6.67 3.01
C LYS A 34 -3.18 6.59 1.53
N SER A 35 -2.48 7.58 0.99
CA SER A 35 -2.03 7.59 -0.40
C SER A 35 -0.52 7.74 -0.46
N LEU A 36 0.13 6.91 -1.27
CA LEU A 36 1.53 7.03 -1.62
C LEU A 36 1.64 7.33 -3.12
N GLU A 37 1.85 8.60 -3.46
CA GLU A 37 1.95 9.10 -4.83
C GLU A 37 3.34 8.86 -5.42
N VAL A 38 3.40 8.44 -6.68
CA VAL A 38 4.64 8.35 -7.46
C VAL A 38 5.08 9.76 -7.88
N PRO A 39 6.25 10.26 -7.43
CA PRO A 39 6.68 11.61 -7.74
C PRO A 39 6.91 11.83 -9.25
N ALA A 40 6.73 13.07 -9.69
CA ALA A 40 7.03 13.47 -11.06
C ALA A 40 8.48 13.15 -11.47
N GLY A 41 8.65 12.66 -12.69
CA GLY A 41 9.91 12.22 -13.28
C GLY A 41 10.33 10.80 -12.88
N TYR A 42 9.45 10.04 -12.21
CA TYR A 42 9.77 8.69 -11.75
C TYR A 42 8.70 7.65 -12.10
N VAL A 43 9.13 6.39 -12.08
CA VAL A 43 8.29 5.20 -12.16
C VAL A 43 8.67 4.30 -10.99
N TRP A 44 7.67 3.74 -10.31
CA TRP A 44 7.90 2.80 -9.22
C TRP A 44 7.67 1.36 -9.67
N ASP A 45 8.62 0.48 -9.38
CA ASP A 45 8.42 -0.97 -9.35
C ASP A 45 8.18 -1.41 -7.90
N VAL A 46 6.90 -1.51 -7.50
CA VAL A 46 6.46 -1.85 -6.15
C VAL A 46 6.76 -3.32 -5.86
N GLN A 47 7.66 -3.55 -4.91
CA GLN A 47 8.05 -4.90 -4.48
C GLN A 47 7.10 -5.44 -3.42
N HIS A 48 6.77 -4.60 -2.44
CA HIS A 48 5.91 -4.95 -1.31
C HIS A 48 5.16 -3.71 -0.81
N ALA A 49 3.93 -3.90 -0.35
CA ALA A 49 3.18 -2.92 0.42
C ALA A 49 2.70 -3.55 1.73
N TYR A 50 2.71 -2.76 2.80
CA TYR A 50 2.33 -3.18 4.14
C TYR A 50 1.46 -2.10 4.78
N CYS A 51 0.36 -2.52 5.40
CA CYS A 51 -0.57 -1.65 6.08
C CYS A 51 -0.87 -2.20 7.48
N VAL A 52 -0.80 -1.33 8.48
CA VAL A 52 -1.33 -1.57 9.82
C VAL A 52 -2.63 -0.79 9.92
N TYR A 53 -3.74 -1.49 10.16
CA TYR A 53 -5.04 -0.85 10.33
C TYR A 53 -5.57 -1.10 11.75
N ALA A 54 -5.65 -0.03 12.52
CA ALA A 54 -6.23 -0.03 13.85
C ALA A 54 -7.70 0.43 13.77
N ALA A 55 -8.62 -0.51 13.95
CA ALA A 55 -10.05 -0.22 14.02
C ALA A 55 -10.40 0.19 15.45
N ASP A 56 -10.51 1.47 15.73
CA ASP A 56 -10.85 2.00 17.06
C ASP A 56 -12.36 2.02 17.31
N ALA A 57 -13.18 1.91 16.25
CA ALA A 57 -14.61 1.75 16.45
C ALA A 57 -14.95 0.50 17.25
N THR A 58 -16.03 0.59 18.02
CA THR A 58 -16.60 -0.53 18.79
C THR A 58 -17.62 -1.33 18.01
N VAL A 59 -18.01 -0.86 16.82
CA VAL A 59 -18.99 -1.51 15.94
C VAL A 59 -18.61 -1.37 14.47
N GLY A 60 -19.09 -2.32 13.67
CA GLY A 60 -18.96 -2.33 12.23
C GLY A 60 -17.79 -3.16 11.75
N ASN A 61 -18.05 -3.90 10.69
CA ASN A 61 -17.08 -4.72 9.99
C ASN A 61 -16.20 -3.84 9.09
N ARG A 62 -14.90 -4.15 9.02
CA ARG A 62 -13.91 -3.39 8.26
C ARG A 62 -13.33 -4.24 7.15
N GLN A 63 -13.03 -3.64 6.00
CA GLN A 63 -12.32 -4.34 4.94
C GLN A 63 -11.35 -3.36 4.30
N VAL A 64 -10.06 -3.60 4.57
CA VAL A 64 -8.98 -2.81 4.00
C VAL A 64 -8.76 -3.21 2.55
N VAL A 65 -8.58 -2.19 1.72
CA VAL A 65 -8.41 -2.31 0.28
C VAL A 65 -7.20 -1.48 -0.13
N LEU A 66 -6.38 -2.04 -1.01
CA LEU A 66 -5.38 -1.29 -1.76
C LEU A 66 -5.91 -1.04 -3.18
N GLN A 67 -5.84 0.20 -3.65
CA GLN A 67 -6.10 0.60 -5.01
C GLN A 67 -4.86 1.19 -5.66
N VAL A 68 -4.82 1.11 -6.98
CA VAL A 68 -3.95 1.96 -7.81
C VAL A 68 -4.84 2.93 -8.57
N ARG A 69 -4.57 4.23 -8.45
CA ARG A 69 -5.30 5.27 -9.19
C ARG A 69 -4.37 6.09 -10.06
N ASP A 70 -4.93 6.66 -11.12
CA ASP A 70 -4.25 7.68 -11.92
C ASP A 70 -4.38 9.09 -11.29
N ASP A 71 -3.78 10.08 -11.95
CA ASP A 71 -3.77 11.49 -11.55
C ASP A 71 -5.16 12.16 -11.59
N LEU A 72 -6.17 11.46 -12.12
CA LEU A 72 -7.57 11.88 -12.17
C LEU A 72 -8.45 11.10 -11.18
N ASP A 73 -7.85 10.39 -10.23
CA ASP A 73 -8.51 9.48 -9.29
C ASP A 73 -9.24 8.29 -9.97
N THR A 74 -8.93 7.97 -11.22
CA THR A 74 -9.49 6.81 -11.91
C THR A 74 -8.88 5.54 -11.34
N VAL A 75 -9.73 4.62 -10.87
CA VAL A 75 -9.28 3.33 -10.33
C VAL A 75 -8.80 2.41 -11.46
N ILE A 76 -7.51 2.08 -11.44
CA ILE A 76 -6.86 1.20 -12.43
C ILE A 76 -6.82 -0.24 -11.95
N ALA A 77 -6.64 -0.45 -10.64
CA ALA A 77 -6.60 -1.77 -10.03
C ALA A 77 -7.09 -1.74 -8.58
N VAL A 78 -7.62 -2.88 -8.10
CA VAL A 78 -8.19 -3.04 -6.76
C VAL A 78 -7.74 -4.37 -6.16
N PHE A 79 -7.27 -4.33 -4.91
CA PHE A 79 -6.77 -5.46 -4.14
C PHE A 79 -7.45 -5.47 -2.76
N PRO A 80 -8.71 -5.92 -2.68
CA PRO A 80 -9.41 -6.01 -1.40
C PRO A 80 -8.91 -7.20 -0.59
N ALA A 81 -8.86 -7.06 0.74
CA ALA A 81 -8.82 -8.21 1.63
C ALA A 81 -10.12 -9.01 1.48
N ALA A 82 -10.08 -10.34 1.32
CA ALA A 82 -11.29 -11.15 1.36
C ALA A 82 -11.81 -11.31 2.79
N ALA A 83 -10.92 -11.29 3.78
CA ALA A 83 -11.29 -11.33 5.18
C ALA A 83 -11.70 -9.94 5.67
N VAL A 84 -12.80 -9.93 6.40
CA VAL A 84 -13.32 -8.74 7.07
C VAL A 84 -12.74 -8.69 8.48
N GLN A 85 -12.18 -7.55 8.83
CA GLN A 85 -11.67 -7.26 10.16
C GLN A 85 -12.82 -6.90 11.12
N THR A 86 -12.70 -7.38 12.35
CA THR A 86 -13.63 -7.05 13.42
C THR A 86 -13.31 -5.67 14.00
N ALA A 87 -14.32 -4.97 14.51
CA ALA A 87 -14.14 -3.74 15.28
C ALA A 87 -13.21 -3.93 16.50
N SER A 88 -12.53 -2.86 16.93
CA SER A 88 -11.65 -2.86 18.11
C SER A 88 -10.45 -3.81 18.03
N THR A 89 -10.00 -4.14 16.83
CA THR A 89 -8.77 -4.91 16.59
C THR A 89 -7.77 -4.12 15.76
N THR A 90 -6.50 -4.53 15.86
CA THR A 90 -5.46 -4.11 14.93
C THR A 90 -5.07 -5.32 14.08
N GLU A 91 -5.10 -5.16 12.77
CA GLU A 91 -4.71 -6.20 11.83
C GLU A 91 -3.69 -5.66 10.82
N TYR A 92 -3.00 -6.60 10.17
CA TYR A 92 -1.81 -6.32 9.37
C TYR A 92 -2.02 -6.85 7.96
N TYR A 93 -1.88 -6.01 6.96
CA TYR A 93 -2.14 -6.36 5.55
C TYR A 93 -0.85 -6.23 4.76
N THR A 94 -0.46 -7.29 4.06
CA THR A 94 0.74 -7.34 3.24
C THR A 94 0.37 -7.67 1.81
N TRP A 95 0.67 -6.79 0.86
CA TRP A 95 0.60 -7.08 -0.56
C TRP A 95 2.00 -7.36 -1.10
N GLY A 96 2.18 -8.48 -1.79
CA GLY A 96 3.49 -8.86 -2.33
C GLY A 96 3.46 -10.03 -3.30
N SER A 97 4.65 -10.50 -3.66
CA SER A 97 4.85 -11.58 -4.64
C SER A 97 4.65 -12.98 -4.07
N THR A 98 4.81 -13.14 -2.76
CA THR A 98 4.55 -14.38 -2.02
C THR A 98 3.25 -14.21 -1.24
N HIS A 99 2.24 -15.02 -1.54
CA HIS A 99 1.00 -15.09 -0.80
C HIS A 99 0.78 -16.50 -0.29
N ASP A 100 0.22 -16.63 0.91
CA ASP A 100 -0.26 -17.91 1.43
C ASP A 100 -1.55 -18.31 0.71
N LEU A 101 -1.82 -19.62 0.62
CA LEU A 101 -3.12 -20.11 0.11
C LEU A 101 -4.29 -19.69 0.99
N THR A 102 -4.00 -19.39 2.25
CA THR A 102 -4.92 -18.83 3.24
C THR A 102 -4.54 -17.38 3.48
N GLU A 103 -5.41 -16.45 3.09
CA GLU A 103 -5.18 -15.01 3.26
C GLU A 103 -4.86 -14.64 4.70
N THR A 104 -5.64 -15.16 5.66
CA THR A 104 -5.56 -14.71 7.07
C THR A 104 -4.89 -15.75 7.97
N VAL A 105 -3.86 -15.32 8.69
CA VAL A 105 -3.21 -16.09 9.76
C VAL A 105 -2.97 -15.17 10.96
N ALA A 106 -3.67 -15.42 12.07
CA ALA A 106 -3.49 -14.71 13.35
C ALA A 106 -3.49 -13.16 13.25
N GLY A 107 -4.39 -12.58 12.45
CA GLY A 107 -4.50 -11.12 12.25
C GLY A 107 -3.56 -10.54 11.20
N TYR A 108 -2.81 -11.39 10.49
CA TYR A 108 -2.04 -11.03 9.30
C TYR A 108 -2.77 -11.48 8.05
N HIS A 109 -2.84 -10.60 7.04
CA HIS A 109 -3.46 -10.83 5.74
C HIS A 109 -2.40 -10.76 4.65
N HIS A 110 -2.23 -11.85 3.91
CA HIS A 110 -1.28 -11.97 2.81
C HIS A 110 -2.02 -11.91 1.48
N LEU A 111 -1.82 -10.82 0.74
CA LEU A 111 -2.56 -10.47 -0.45
C LEU A 111 -1.62 -10.40 -1.68
N PRO A 112 -2.10 -10.76 -2.88
CA PRO A 112 -1.31 -10.64 -4.09
C PRO A 112 -1.16 -9.16 -4.50
N LEU A 113 0.02 -8.79 -5.01
CA LEU A 113 0.27 -7.51 -5.66
C LEU A 113 0.51 -7.72 -7.17
N ILE A 114 -0.35 -7.16 -8.02
CA ILE A 114 -0.38 -7.51 -9.46
C ILE A 114 0.17 -6.43 -10.40
N PRO A 115 -0.13 -5.12 -10.27
CA PRO A 115 0.65 -4.10 -10.95
C PRO A 115 1.91 -3.88 -10.13
N LYS A 116 3.04 -4.22 -10.73
CA LYS A 116 4.34 -3.92 -10.15
C LYS A 116 4.83 -2.54 -10.57
N ILE A 117 4.58 -2.13 -11.81
CA ILE A 117 5.08 -0.88 -12.36
C ILE A 117 3.98 0.18 -12.34
N ILE A 118 4.23 1.30 -11.67
CA ILE A 118 3.31 2.42 -11.49
C ILE A 118 3.99 3.70 -11.99
N PRO A 119 3.39 4.44 -12.95
CA PRO A 119 4.00 5.64 -13.51
C PRO A 119 3.85 6.86 -12.58
N GLU A 120 4.53 7.95 -12.92
CA GLU A 120 4.39 9.24 -12.24
C GLU A 120 2.93 9.71 -12.17
N GLY A 121 2.58 10.40 -11.08
CA GLY A 121 1.25 10.98 -10.84
C GLY A 121 0.18 9.96 -10.42
N TYR A 122 0.47 8.66 -10.49
CA TYR A 122 -0.41 7.62 -9.97
C TYR A 122 -0.14 7.40 -8.49
N ASP A 123 -1.09 6.78 -7.78
CA ASP A 123 -0.93 6.50 -6.36
C ASP A 123 -1.29 5.07 -5.95
N LEU A 124 -0.72 4.67 -4.80
CA LEU A 124 -1.17 3.53 -4.02
C LEU A 124 -2.12 4.05 -2.94
N TRP A 125 -3.41 3.75 -3.05
CA TRP A 125 -4.43 4.19 -2.10
C TRP A 125 -4.92 3.06 -1.20
N PHE A 126 -4.67 3.20 0.09
CA PHE A 126 -5.06 2.26 1.14
C PHE A 126 -6.26 2.84 1.89
N TYR A 127 -7.36 2.09 1.98
CA TYR A 127 -8.57 2.57 2.65
C TYR A 127 -9.41 1.44 3.22
N ASP A 128 -10.20 1.74 4.25
CA ASP A 128 -11.32 0.90 4.66
C ASP A 128 -12.53 1.17 3.77
N SER A 129 -13.01 0.12 3.10
CA SER A 129 -14.17 0.19 2.19
C SER A 129 -15.49 0.46 2.90
N ALA A 130 -15.61 0.14 4.20
CA ALA A 130 -16.78 0.51 4.97
C ALA A 130 -16.81 2.01 5.34
N SER A 131 -15.62 2.65 5.34
CA SER A 131 -15.41 4.08 5.62
C SER A 131 -16.12 4.54 6.89
N ILE A 132 -15.92 3.80 7.98
CA ILE A 132 -16.61 4.10 9.24
C ILE A 132 -15.81 5.16 10.01
N ALA A 133 -16.39 6.35 10.16
CA ALA A 133 -15.76 7.49 10.80
C ALA A 133 -15.63 7.30 12.33
N ALA A 134 -14.51 6.74 12.80
CA ALA A 134 -14.38 6.31 14.19
C ALA A 134 -12.97 6.36 14.80
N GLY A 135 -12.16 7.35 14.45
CA GLY A 135 -10.79 7.47 14.99
C GLY A 135 -9.82 6.39 14.49
N ASP A 136 -10.29 5.47 13.65
CA ASP A 136 -9.50 4.42 13.00
C ASP A 136 -8.24 5.01 12.38
N ASP A 137 -7.12 4.30 12.54
CA ASP A 137 -5.80 4.77 12.12
C ASP A 137 -5.14 3.79 11.16
N THR A 138 -4.52 4.35 10.12
CA THR A 138 -3.88 3.58 9.05
C THR A 138 -2.43 4.01 8.93
N THR A 139 -1.52 3.04 9.06
CA THR A 139 -0.09 3.25 8.82
C THR A 139 0.35 2.41 7.64
N VAL A 140 1.00 3.02 6.65
CA VAL A 140 1.39 2.31 5.41
C VAL A 140 2.87 2.43 5.11
N TYR A 141 3.40 1.39 4.49
CA TYR A 141 4.78 1.27 4.04
C TYR A 141 4.80 0.60 2.67
N ALA A 142 5.60 1.11 1.74
CA ALA A 142 5.85 0.48 0.46
C ALA A 142 7.36 0.38 0.22
N LEU A 143 7.82 -0.83 -0.09
CA LEU A 143 9.17 -1.05 -0.61
C LEU A 143 9.08 -1.00 -2.14
N VAL A 144 9.74 -0.02 -2.74
CA VAL A 144 9.71 0.23 -4.18
C VAL A 144 11.12 0.24 -4.75
N ILE A 145 11.26 -0.08 -6.02
CA ILE A 145 12.43 0.30 -6.81
C ILE A 145 12.02 1.48 -7.67
N GLU A 146 12.58 2.64 -7.39
CA GLU A 146 12.29 3.87 -8.12
C GLU A 146 13.24 4.02 -9.32
N TYR A 147 12.66 4.28 -10.47
CA TYR A 147 13.35 4.53 -11.73
C TYR A 147 13.07 5.96 -12.19
N PRO A 148 14.06 6.71 -12.70
CA PRO A 148 13.75 7.91 -13.46
C PRO A 148 12.99 7.51 -14.74
N ALA A 149 11.93 8.26 -15.05
CA ALA A 149 11.10 8.09 -16.24
C ALA A 149 11.84 8.52 -17.53
#